data_AF-A0AA35U3W0-F1
#
_entry.id   AF-A0AA35U3W0-F1
#
_cell.length_a   1.000
_cell.length_b   1.000
_cell.length_c   1.000
_cell.angle_alpha   90.00
_cell.angle_beta   90.00
_cell.angle_gamma   90.00
#
_symmetry.space_group_name_H-M   'P 1'
#
loop_
_entity.id
_entity.type
_entity.pdbx_description
1 polymer ?
#
loop_
_entity_poly.entity_id
_entity_poly.type
_entity_poly.pdbx_seq_one_letter_code
_entity_poly.pdbx_strand_id
1 'polypeptide(L)'
;MICSVQRQSSFHSRDWGDWNEDRQPLLHCLFCPSFTSPSLSSLTCHMKEVHRFDWAESVGCHNYYLQVKAVNYLRRQVSRQRCPACHAHCSSEAHLVLHMEVKGHCSLPSDLSIWNQAQYLFPTFENDALLCCLDDNSTD
;
A
#
# COMPACT_ATOMS: atom_id res chain seq x y z
N MET A 1 22.57 63.72 -10.23
CA MET A 1 21.10 63.61 -10.08
C MET A 1 20.65 62.65 -11.17
N ILE A 2 20.07 61.47 -10.96
CA ILE A 2 19.45 60.82 -9.82
C ILE A 2 19.70 59.30 -10.00
N CYS A 3 19.96 58.62 -8.90
CA CYS A 3 20.08 57.17 -8.75
C CYS A 3 18.79 56.43 -9.14
N SER A 4 18.89 55.19 -9.65
CA SER A 4 17.94 54.06 -9.46
C SER A 4 18.47 52.81 -10.20
N VAL A 5 19.42 52.08 -9.63
CA VAL A 5 19.23 50.73 -9.06
C VAL A 5 17.80 50.19 -9.21
N GLN A 6 17.62 49.07 -9.93
CA GLN A 6 17.36 47.76 -9.33
C GLN A 6 17.24 46.69 -10.45
N ARG A 7 18.22 45.80 -10.48
CA ARG A 7 18.09 44.46 -11.06
C ARG A 7 17.07 43.72 -10.20
N GLN A 8 15.88 43.46 -10.72
CA GLN A 8 14.97 42.49 -10.10
C GLN A 8 14.89 41.28 -11.02
N SER A 9 15.79 40.33 -10.76
CA SER A 9 15.53 38.93 -11.03
C SER A 9 14.40 38.49 -10.11
N SER A 10 13.16 38.61 -10.57
CA SER A 10 12.02 37.94 -9.94
C SER A 10 12.04 36.46 -10.33
N PHE A 11 12.99 35.70 -9.77
CA PHE A 11 12.73 34.30 -9.46
C PHE A 11 11.69 34.30 -8.35
N HIS A 12 10.43 34.50 -8.73
CA HIS A 12 9.32 34.29 -7.82
C HIS A 12 9.10 32.78 -7.75
N SER A 13 9.87 32.14 -6.87
CA SER A 13 9.56 30.85 -6.26
C SER A 13 8.22 30.99 -5.52
N ARG A 14 7.12 30.95 -6.26
CA ARG A 14 5.75 31.00 -5.71
C ARG A 14 4.82 30.00 -6.40
N ASP A 15 5.35 28.81 -6.64
CA ASP A 15 4.51 27.66 -6.97
C ASP A 15 4.91 26.45 -6.09
N TRP A 16 4.87 26.68 -4.78
CA TRP A 16 5.01 25.66 -3.75
C TRP A 16 3.80 25.73 -2.80
N GLY A 17 2.63 26.07 -3.36
CA GLY A 17 1.46 26.56 -2.62
C GLY A 17 0.20 25.73 -2.77
N ASP A 18 0.29 24.50 -3.27
CA ASP A 18 -0.86 23.58 -3.35
C ASP A 18 -0.45 22.16 -2.93
N TRP A 19 0.34 22.06 -1.86
CA TRP A 19 0.39 20.81 -1.10
C TRP A 19 -0.95 20.71 -0.41
N ASN A 20 -1.82 19.86 -0.96
CA ASN A 20 -3.17 19.59 -0.47
C ASN A 20 -3.07 18.89 0.91
N GLU A 21 -2.65 19.65 1.93
CA GLU A 21 -2.36 19.21 3.30
C GLU A 21 -3.64 18.80 4.04
N ASP A 22 -4.81 19.15 3.49
CA ASP A 22 -6.12 18.99 4.12
C ASP A 22 -6.77 17.60 3.91
N ARG A 23 -6.18 16.71 3.10
CA ARG A 23 -6.68 15.33 2.95
C ARG A 23 -5.74 14.33 3.62
N GLN A 24 -6.20 13.78 4.74
CA GLN A 24 -5.58 12.59 5.30
C GLN A 24 -5.54 11.48 4.24
N PRO A 25 -4.38 10.86 4.01
CA PRO A 25 -4.26 9.83 2.99
C PRO A 25 -5.08 8.60 3.39
N LEU A 26 -5.82 8.04 2.43
CA LEU A 26 -6.68 6.87 2.67
C LEU A 26 -5.89 5.58 2.52
N LEU A 27 -6.14 4.63 3.41
CA LEU A 27 -5.60 3.29 3.32
C LEU A 27 -6.49 2.45 2.39
N HIS A 28 -5.89 1.80 1.41
CA HIS A 28 -6.59 0.95 0.45
C HIS A 28 -6.51 -0.53 0.86
N CYS A 29 -7.62 -1.25 0.67
CA CYS A 29 -7.66 -2.70 0.89
C CYS A 29 -6.66 -3.43 -0.02
N LEU A 30 -6.09 -4.52 0.46
CA LEU A 30 -5.11 -5.32 -0.28
C LEU A 30 -5.75 -6.17 -1.38
N PHE A 31 -7.04 -6.50 -1.26
CA PHE A 31 -7.68 -7.52 -2.08
C PHE A 31 -8.85 -7.00 -2.94
N CYS A 32 -9.36 -5.80 -2.68
CA CYS A 32 -10.44 -5.22 -3.46
C CYS A 32 -10.30 -3.69 -3.62
N PRO A 33 -10.84 -3.14 -4.72
CA PRO A 33 -10.87 -1.68 -4.94
C PRO A 33 -11.98 -0.98 -4.14
N SER A 34 -12.95 -1.73 -3.60
CA SER A 34 -14.22 -1.20 -3.10
C SER A 34 -14.13 -0.58 -1.70
N PHE A 35 -13.03 -0.77 -0.97
CA PHE A 35 -12.90 -0.31 0.40
C PHE A 35 -11.63 0.50 0.63
N THR A 36 -11.82 1.67 1.25
CA THR A 36 -10.75 2.54 1.74
C THR A 36 -11.12 3.07 3.12
N SER A 37 -10.14 3.38 3.94
CA SER A 37 -10.37 3.90 5.29
C SER A 37 -9.20 4.76 5.78
N PRO A 38 -9.43 5.81 6.59
CA PRO A 38 -8.34 6.54 7.25
C PRO A 38 -7.74 5.78 8.46
N SER A 39 -8.31 4.64 8.86
CA SER A 39 -7.89 3.89 10.05
C SER A 39 -7.41 2.49 9.70
N LEU A 40 -6.21 2.12 10.18
CA LEU A 40 -5.68 0.77 10.01
C LEU A 40 -6.60 -0.27 10.64
N SER A 41 -7.16 -0.01 11.83
CA SER A 41 -8.09 -0.93 12.51
C SER A 41 -9.36 -1.19 11.71
N SER A 42 -9.90 -0.16 11.06
CA SER A 42 -11.08 -0.31 10.19
C SER A 42 -10.73 -1.10 8.93
N LEU A 43 -9.55 -0.87 8.34
CA LEU A 43 -9.07 -1.63 7.19
C LEU A 43 -8.84 -3.10 7.51
N THR A 44 -8.20 -3.41 8.63
CA THR A 44 -7.92 -4.79 9.04
C THR A 44 -9.20 -5.54 9.44
N CYS A 45 -10.16 -4.85 10.06
CA CYS A 45 -11.50 -5.39 10.29
C CYS A 45 -12.17 -5.79 8.97
N HIS A 46 -12.18 -4.88 7.98
CA HIS A 46 -12.72 -5.18 6.64
C HIS A 46 -12.02 -6.39 5.99
N MET A 47 -10.69 -6.46 6.04
CA MET A 47 -9.94 -7.59 5.48
C MET A 47 -10.29 -8.92 6.19
N LYS A 48 -10.51 -8.89 7.50
CA LYS A 48 -10.90 -10.08 8.26
C LYS A 48 -12.33 -10.54 7.95
N GLU A 49 -13.29 -9.62 7.91
CA GLU A 49 -14.71 -9.95 7.73
C GLU A 49 -15.04 -10.32 6.28
N VAL A 50 -14.54 -9.55 5.31
CA VAL A 50 -14.88 -9.72 3.89
C VAL A 50 -13.95 -10.71 3.21
N HIS A 51 -12.64 -10.63 3.50
CA HIS A 51 -11.64 -11.44 2.82
C HIS A 51 -11.13 -12.63 3.63
N ARG A 52 -11.60 -12.81 4.88
CA ARG A 52 -11.10 -13.83 5.82
C ARG A 52 -9.57 -13.77 5.99
N PHE A 53 -9.01 -12.58 5.83
CA PHE A 53 -7.58 -12.32 5.99
C PHE A 53 -7.34 -11.68 7.35
N ASP A 54 -6.74 -12.44 8.26
CA ASP A 54 -6.35 -11.91 9.56
C ASP A 54 -4.99 -11.19 9.45
N TRP A 55 -5.02 -9.87 9.52
CA TRP A 55 -3.83 -9.04 9.46
C TRP A 55 -2.83 -9.36 10.57
N ALA A 56 -3.29 -9.55 11.81
CA ALA A 56 -2.39 -9.72 12.95
C ALA A 56 -1.60 -11.03 12.81
N GLU A 57 -2.25 -12.09 12.35
CA GLU A 57 -1.62 -13.39 12.12
C GLU A 57 -0.74 -13.40 10.86
N SER A 58 -1.19 -12.75 9.78
CA SER A 58 -0.53 -12.84 8.47
C SER A 58 0.59 -11.82 8.25
N VAL A 59 0.47 -10.63 8.84
CA VAL A 59 1.38 -9.50 8.60
C VAL A 59 1.87 -8.91 9.92
N GLY A 60 0.97 -8.55 10.83
CA GLY A 60 1.26 -7.78 12.04
C GLY A 60 2.21 -8.46 13.03
N CYS A 61 2.39 -9.79 12.98
CA CYS A 61 3.33 -10.52 13.83
C CYS A 61 4.79 -10.44 13.34
N HIS A 62 5.03 -9.91 12.14
CA HIS A 62 6.37 -9.80 11.56
C HIS A 62 7.08 -8.49 11.94
N ASN A 63 8.40 -8.44 11.80
CA ASN A 63 9.14 -7.17 11.89
C ASN A 63 8.79 -6.22 10.74
N TYR A 64 9.04 -4.93 10.91
CA TYR A 64 8.71 -3.88 9.96
C TYR A 64 9.08 -4.21 8.50
N TYR A 65 10.32 -4.64 8.24
CA TYR A 65 10.76 -4.94 6.87
C TYR A 65 10.02 -6.13 6.26
N LEU A 66 9.68 -7.14 7.05
CA LEU A 66 8.87 -8.26 6.58
C LEU A 66 7.42 -7.83 6.34
N GLN A 67 6.85 -6.95 7.17
CA GLN A 67 5.52 -6.36 6.93
C GLN A 67 5.48 -5.59 5.61
N VAL A 68 6.48 -4.73 5.37
CA VAL A 68 6.64 -3.98 4.11
C VAL A 68 6.67 -4.92 2.91
N LYS A 69 7.49 -5.98 2.98
CA LYS A 69 7.59 -6.98 1.90
C LYS A 69 6.28 -7.73 1.66
N ALA A 70 5.58 -8.12 2.73
CA ALA A 70 4.30 -8.79 2.63
C ALA A 70 3.23 -7.91 1.96
N VAL A 71 3.09 -6.66 2.42
CA VAL A 71 2.16 -5.69 1.83
C VAL A 71 2.49 -5.44 0.35
N ASN A 72 3.76 -5.19 0.03
CA ASN A 72 4.19 -4.95 -1.34
C ASN A 72 4.03 -6.18 -2.23
N TYR A 73 4.25 -7.38 -1.71
CA TYR A 73 3.97 -8.62 -2.43
C TYR A 73 2.50 -8.68 -2.83
N LEU A 74 1.59 -8.56 -1.86
CA LEU A 74 0.14 -8.67 -2.10
C LEU A 74 -0.32 -7.61 -3.11
N ARG A 75 0.08 -6.34 -2.91
CA ARG A 75 -0.25 -5.25 -3.83
C ARG A 75 0.30 -5.48 -5.24
N ARG A 76 1.52 -6.01 -5.37
CA ARG A 76 2.11 -6.31 -6.68
C ARG A 76 1.40 -7.44 -7.41
N GLN A 77 0.98 -8.48 -6.69
CA GLN A 77 0.21 -9.57 -7.31
C GLN A 77 -1.15 -9.06 -7.77
N VAL A 78 -1.88 -8.35 -6.90
CA VAL A 78 -3.24 -7.87 -7.21
C VAL A 78 -3.25 -6.84 -8.34
N SER A 79 -2.35 -5.86 -8.35
CA SER A 79 -2.22 -4.88 -9.44
C SER A 79 -1.89 -5.51 -10.79
N ARG A 80 -1.23 -6.68 -10.80
CA ARG A 80 -0.90 -7.45 -12.02
C ARG A 80 -1.96 -8.48 -12.38
N GLN A 81 -3.16 -8.38 -11.79
CA GLN A 81 -4.25 -9.34 -11.96
C GLN A 81 -3.82 -10.79 -11.71
N ARG A 82 -2.88 -11.01 -10.78
CA ARG A 82 -2.34 -12.32 -10.43
C ARG A 82 -2.77 -12.69 -9.02
N CYS A 83 -3.29 -13.90 -8.84
CA CYS A 83 -3.68 -14.42 -7.54
C CYS A 83 -2.45 -14.52 -6.62
N PRO A 84 -2.48 -13.92 -5.41
CA PRO A 84 -1.35 -14.00 -4.49
C PRO A 84 -1.08 -15.40 -3.95
N ALA A 85 -2.09 -16.26 -3.86
CA ALA A 85 -1.94 -17.61 -3.28
C ALA A 85 -1.56 -18.67 -4.31
N CYS A 86 -2.26 -18.74 -5.45
CA CYS A 86 -2.06 -19.78 -6.46
C CYS A 86 -1.35 -19.30 -7.73
N HIS A 87 -1.04 -18.00 -7.83
CA HIS A 87 -0.30 -17.38 -8.94
C HIS A 87 -1.02 -17.43 -10.31
N ALA A 88 -2.29 -17.83 -10.35
CA ALA A 88 -3.09 -17.77 -11.56
C ALA A 88 -3.25 -16.33 -12.03
N HIS A 89 -3.10 -16.10 -13.33
CA HIS A 89 -3.39 -14.81 -13.96
C HIS A 89 -4.88 -14.74 -14.31
N CYS A 90 -5.51 -13.62 -13.98
CA CYS A 90 -6.91 -13.34 -14.26
C CYS A 90 -7.01 -12.28 -15.37
N SER A 91 -8.11 -12.27 -16.11
CA SER A 91 -8.27 -11.37 -17.26
C SER A 91 -8.61 -9.93 -16.87
N SER A 92 -9.07 -9.69 -15.63
CA SER A 92 -9.39 -8.36 -15.11
C SER A 92 -9.36 -8.35 -13.57
N GLU A 93 -9.37 -7.15 -12.98
CA GLU A 93 -9.45 -6.96 -11.52
C GLU A 93 -10.72 -7.63 -10.95
N ALA A 94 -11.87 -7.44 -11.60
CA ALA A 94 -13.13 -8.06 -11.17
C ALA A 94 -13.05 -9.60 -11.17
N HIS A 95 -12.41 -10.20 -12.18
CA HIS A 95 -12.19 -11.66 -12.21
C HIS A 95 -11.22 -12.12 -11.13
N LEU A 96 -10.20 -11.32 -10.81
CA LEU A 96 -9.28 -11.65 -9.72
C LEU A 96 -9.98 -11.61 -8.36
N VAL A 97 -10.75 -10.56 -8.07
CA VAL A 97 -11.53 -10.44 -6.83
C VAL A 97 -12.46 -11.64 -6.67
N LEU A 98 -13.24 -11.95 -7.71
CA LEU A 98 -14.14 -13.11 -7.70
C LEU A 98 -13.38 -14.43 -7.53
N HIS A 99 -12.25 -14.60 -8.21
CA HIS A 99 -11.39 -15.78 -8.06
C HIS A 99 -10.95 -15.96 -6.61
N MET A 100 -10.44 -14.90 -5.99
CA MET A 100 -9.96 -14.95 -4.61
C MET A 100 -11.08 -15.24 -3.62
N GLU A 101 -12.26 -14.65 -3.83
CA GLU A 101 -13.44 -14.89 -3.00
C GLU A 101 -13.91 -16.35 -3.08
N VAL A 102 -14.15 -16.86 -4.30
CA VAL A 102 -14.67 -18.22 -4.52
C VAL A 102 -13.69 -19.29 -4.05
N LYS A 103 -12.38 -19.05 -4.18
CA LYS A 103 -11.34 -20.00 -3.79
C LYS A 103 -10.82 -19.81 -2.37
N GLY A 104 -11.17 -18.72 -1.69
CA GLY A 104 -10.57 -18.36 -0.40
C GLY A 104 -9.07 -18.06 -0.50
N HIS A 105 -8.64 -17.42 -1.59
CA HIS A 105 -7.23 -17.14 -1.89
C HIS A 105 -6.76 -15.73 -1.48
N CYS A 106 -7.46 -15.09 -0.54
CA CYS A 106 -7.02 -13.85 0.08
C CYS A 106 -6.02 -14.15 1.20
N SER A 107 -4.79 -14.55 0.85
CA SER A 107 -3.77 -14.94 1.81
C SER A 107 -2.35 -14.71 1.27
N LEU A 108 -1.38 -14.68 2.18
CA LEU A 108 0.02 -14.80 1.83
C LEU A 108 0.37 -16.26 1.55
N PRO A 109 1.28 -16.53 0.59
CA PRO A 109 1.86 -17.85 0.44
C PRO A 109 2.55 -18.31 1.72
N SER A 110 2.33 -19.58 2.09
CA SER A 110 2.97 -20.20 3.25
C SER A 110 4.48 -20.31 3.10
N ASP A 111 4.98 -20.40 1.86
CA ASP A 111 6.40 -20.36 1.57
C ASP A 111 6.92 -18.92 1.59
N LEU A 112 7.66 -18.60 2.65
CA LEU A 112 8.28 -17.30 2.89
C LEU A 112 9.19 -16.86 1.72
N SER A 113 9.83 -17.78 1.00
CA SER A 113 10.75 -17.44 -0.11
C SER A 113 10.05 -16.77 -1.30
N ILE A 114 8.73 -16.92 -1.42
CA ILE A 114 7.93 -16.33 -2.49
C ILE A 114 7.79 -14.81 -2.34
N TRP A 115 7.64 -14.34 -1.10
CA TRP A 115 7.35 -12.93 -0.81
C TRP A 115 8.41 -12.22 0.03
N ASN A 116 9.27 -12.95 0.74
CA ASN A 116 10.44 -12.38 1.41
C ASN A 116 11.61 -12.20 0.44
N GLN A 117 11.42 -11.37 -0.58
CA GLN A 117 12.45 -11.05 -1.57
C GLN A 117 12.81 -9.57 -1.50
N ALA A 118 14.07 -9.23 -1.78
CA ALA A 118 14.57 -7.86 -1.74
C ALA A 118 13.77 -6.90 -2.63
N GLN A 119 13.23 -7.39 -3.76
CA GLN A 119 12.42 -6.62 -4.69
C GLN A 119 11.11 -6.05 -4.09
N TYR A 120 10.65 -6.56 -2.95
CA TYR A 120 9.45 -6.09 -2.25
C TYR A 120 9.76 -5.08 -1.13
N LEU A 121 11.03 -4.70 -0.96
CA LEU A 121 11.40 -3.54 -0.14
C LEU A 121 11.03 -2.23 -0.83
N PHE A 122 10.98 -2.23 -2.17
CA PHE A 122 10.53 -1.08 -2.93
C PHE A 122 8.99 -1.06 -2.98
N PRO A 123 8.36 0.08 -2.61
CA PRO A 123 6.93 0.25 -2.67
C PRO A 123 6.36 -0.12 -4.05
N THR A 124 5.22 -0.79 -4.05
CA THR A 124 4.52 -1.10 -5.31
C THR A 124 3.82 0.12 -5.88
N PHE A 125 3.33 1.00 -5.01
CA PHE A 125 2.69 2.26 -5.37
C PHE A 125 3.42 3.43 -4.73
N GLU A 126 3.41 4.56 -5.41
CA GLU A 126 3.91 5.83 -4.84
C GLU A 126 2.96 6.30 -3.73
N ASN A 127 3.52 6.90 -2.67
CA ASN A 127 2.77 7.45 -1.54
C ASN A 127 1.81 6.46 -0.86
N ASP A 128 2.29 5.22 -0.65
CA ASP A 128 1.51 4.17 -0.03
C ASP A 128 1.24 4.43 1.46
N ALA A 129 0.06 4.99 1.74
CA ALA A 129 -0.39 5.32 3.09
C ALA A 129 -0.40 4.12 4.05
N LEU A 130 -0.61 2.89 3.56
CA LEU A 130 -0.60 1.70 4.42
C LEU A 130 0.81 1.40 4.93
N LEU A 131 1.84 1.59 4.11
CA LEU A 131 3.23 1.38 4.53
C LEU A 131 3.65 2.38 5.61
N CYS A 132 3.08 3.59 5.61
CA CYS A 132 3.31 4.60 6.64
C CYS A 132 2.66 4.27 7.98
N CYS A 133 1.62 3.43 7.99
CA CYS A 133 0.91 3.02 9.21
C CYS A 133 1.42 1.69 9.78
N LEU A 134 2.44 1.07 9.19
CA LEU A 134 3.01 -0.16 9.72
C LEU A 134 3.75 0.14 11.03
N ASP A 135 3.54 -0.73 12.01
CA ASP A 135 4.21 -0.60 13.30
C ASP A 135 5.67 -0.99 13.15
N ASP A 136 6.56 -0.07 13.52
CA ASP A 136 7.95 -0.40 13.82
C ASP A 136 8.00 -0.98 15.23
N ASN A 137 7.43 -2.18 15.41
CA ASN A 137 7.60 -2.97 16.64
C ASN A 137 9.04 -3.53 16.73
N SER A 138 10.04 -2.78 16.29
CA SER A 138 11.42 -2.98 16.71
C SER A 138 11.52 -2.63 18.19
N THR A 139 11.08 -3.53 19.07
CA THR A 139 11.81 -3.70 20.31
C THR A 139 13.20 -4.15 19.91
N ASP A 140 14.13 -3.20 19.91
CA ASP A 140 15.57 -3.44 20.00
C ASP A 140 15.87 -4.44 21.14
#